data_AF-A0A968JUQ4-F1
#
_entry.id   AF-A0A968JUQ4-F1
#
_cell.length_a   1.000
_cell.length_b   1.000
_cell.length_c   1.000
_cell.angle_alpha   90.00
_cell.angle_beta   90.00
_cell.angle_gamma   90.00
#
_symmetry.space_group_name_H-M   'P 1'
#
loop_
_entity.id
_entity.type
_entity.pdbx_description
1 polymer ?
#
loop_
_entity_poly.entity_id
_entity_poly.type
_entity_poly.pdbx_seq_one_letter_code
_entity_poly.pdbx_strand_id
1 'polypeptide(L)'
;MPDNRTLSQETNYDVSLIPESLKKNAMAVVRKDLAELTIRSPKDAVLEVTYAITILNENAIDICYFREFQDKFTRVNNIKATLYDGKGKKIRRIPADEIIDRSAISGFSIYEDNRMKYIDPRYRTVPFTFEYSYTTNYNGILDFPNWYFISYYNVSVEHTGIKVNVPNGYKLRYLEKEPGF
;
A
#
# COMPACT_ATOMS: atom_id res chain seq x y z
N MET A 1 16.14 -20.17 -21.63
CA MET A 1 14.89 -19.42 -21.84
C MET A 1 14.34 -19.12 -20.45
N PRO A 2 14.21 -17.86 -20.00
CA PRO A 2 13.57 -17.59 -18.72
C PRO A 2 12.05 -17.57 -18.89
N ASP A 3 11.39 -18.34 -18.04
CA ASP A 3 9.97 -18.62 -18.02
C ASP A 3 9.12 -17.39 -17.62
N ASN A 4 7.91 -17.40 -18.14
CA ASN A 4 6.96 -16.32 -18.31
C ASN A 4 6.39 -15.81 -16.97
N ARG A 5 6.83 -14.63 -16.52
CA ARG A 5 6.24 -13.91 -15.38
C ARG A 5 4.88 -13.32 -15.75
N THR A 6 3.80 -14.10 -15.64
CA THR A 6 2.45 -13.57 -15.39
C THR A 6 1.60 -14.67 -14.77
N LEU A 7 1.62 -14.78 -13.45
CA LEU A 7 0.53 -15.38 -12.69
C LEU A 7 -0.19 -14.25 -11.96
N SER A 8 -1.15 -13.64 -12.65
CA SER A 8 -2.29 -13.03 -11.95
C SER A 8 -3.11 -14.18 -11.37
N GLN A 9 -2.60 -14.82 -10.32
CA GLN A 9 -3.47 -15.61 -9.46
C GLN A 9 -4.44 -14.59 -8.87
N GLU A 10 -5.72 -14.67 -9.25
CA GLU A 10 -6.76 -13.96 -8.52
C GLU A 10 -6.60 -14.35 -7.05
N THR A 11 -6.18 -13.36 -6.25
CA THR A 11 -5.89 -13.62 -4.85
C THR A 11 -7.22 -13.84 -4.18
N ASN A 12 -7.40 -15.03 -3.62
CA ASN A 12 -8.63 -15.36 -2.93
C ASN A 12 -8.63 -14.67 -1.56
N TYR A 13 -9.48 -13.64 -1.43
CA TYR A 13 -9.62 -12.86 -0.20
C TYR A 13 -10.76 -13.35 0.70
N ASP A 14 -11.22 -14.60 0.55
CA ASP A 14 -12.13 -15.22 1.51
C ASP A 14 -11.53 -15.15 2.92
N VAL A 15 -12.31 -14.62 3.85
CA VAL A 15 -11.90 -14.36 5.24
C VAL A 15 -11.66 -15.66 6.00
N SER A 16 -12.32 -16.76 5.60
CA SER A 16 -12.10 -18.08 6.17
C SER A 16 -10.69 -18.63 5.92
N LEU A 17 -10.00 -18.13 4.90
CA LEU A 17 -8.62 -18.51 4.59
C LEU A 17 -7.59 -17.81 5.47
N ILE A 18 -7.99 -16.79 6.25
CA ILE A 18 -7.09 -16.13 7.19
C ILE A 18 -6.82 -17.07 8.37
N PRO A 19 -5.54 -17.38 8.70
CA PRO A 19 -5.19 -18.17 9.86
C PRO A 19 -5.83 -17.62 11.15
N GLU A 20 -6.39 -18.50 11.99
CA GLU A 20 -7.03 -18.10 13.26
C GLU A 20 -6.11 -17.30 14.18
N SER A 21 -4.81 -17.60 14.17
CA SER A 21 -3.81 -16.85 14.94
C SER A 21 -3.73 -15.37 14.55
N LEU A 22 -3.94 -15.05 13.27
CA LEU A 22 -3.94 -13.68 12.76
C LEU A 22 -5.26 -12.96 13.03
N LYS A 23 -6.38 -13.69 13.16
CA LYS A 23 -7.68 -13.10 13.53
C LYS A 23 -7.82 -12.82 15.02
N LYS A 24 -7.10 -13.56 15.86
CA LYS A 24 -7.21 -13.44 17.32
C LYS A 24 -6.86 -12.02 17.78
N ASN A 25 -7.84 -11.31 18.34
CA ASN A 25 -7.75 -9.92 18.81
C ASN A 25 -7.43 -8.89 17.71
N ALA A 26 -7.42 -9.28 16.44
CA ALA A 26 -7.17 -8.35 15.34
C ALA A 26 -8.48 -7.68 14.89
N MET A 27 -8.45 -6.36 14.73
CA MET A 27 -9.53 -5.59 14.12
C MET A 27 -9.43 -5.59 12.59
N ALA A 28 -8.23 -5.86 12.06
CA ALA A 28 -7.98 -6.05 10.65
C ALA A 28 -6.74 -6.92 10.42
N VAL A 29 -6.64 -7.46 9.20
CA VAL A 29 -5.51 -8.29 8.77
C VAL A 29 -4.99 -7.76 7.46
N VAL A 30 -3.74 -7.33 7.43
CA VAL A 30 -3.03 -7.02 6.18
C VAL A 30 -2.73 -8.35 5.50
N ARG A 31 -3.43 -8.60 4.40
CA ARG A 31 -3.31 -9.81 3.58
C ARG A 31 -2.04 -9.76 2.74
N LYS A 32 -1.69 -8.57 2.25
CA LYS A 32 -0.50 -8.31 1.44
C LYS A 32 -0.01 -6.88 1.68
N ASP A 33 1.28 -6.71 1.85
CA ASP A 33 1.97 -5.41 1.81
C ASP A 33 3.33 -5.61 1.15
N LEU A 34 3.33 -5.50 -0.18
CA LEU A 34 4.47 -5.82 -1.04
C LEU A 34 4.95 -4.57 -1.75
N ALA A 35 6.25 -4.32 -1.69
CA ALA A 35 6.90 -3.19 -2.34
C ALA A 35 8.04 -3.65 -3.26
N GLU A 36 8.15 -3.03 -4.44
CA GLU A 36 9.31 -3.14 -5.32
C GLU A 36 9.89 -1.74 -5.58
N LEU A 37 11.08 -1.48 -5.06
CA LEU A 37 11.83 -0.26 -5.26
C LEU A 37 12.89 -0.48 -6.34
N THR A 38 12.81 0.27 -7.42
CA THR A 38 13.83 0.27 -8.48
C THR A 38 14.54 1.61 -8.51
N ILE A 39 15.82 1.61 -8.11
CA ILE A 39 16.71 2.77 -8.19
C ILE A 39 17.38 2.76 -9.55
N ARG A 40 17.11 3.78 -10.36
CA ARG A 40 17.72 3.95 -11.69
C ARG A 40 18.98 4.82 -11.62
N SER A 41 18.94 5.85 -10.78
CA SER A 41 20.06 6.74 -10.50
C SER A 41 19.91 7.41 -9.12
N PRO A 42 20.90 8.16 -8.62
CA PRO A 42 20.76 8.93 -7.37
C PRO A 42 19.62 9.95 -7.36
N LYS A 43 19.01 10.27 -8.51
CA LYS A 43 17.89 11.22 -8.61
C LYS A 43 16.63 10.61 -9.21
N ASP A 44 16.64 9.31 -9.47
CA ASP A 44 15.56 8.64 -10.20
C ASP A 44 15.31 7.26 -9.60
N ALA A 45 14.11 7.09 -9.05
CA ALA A 45 13.62 5.82 -8.55
C ALA A 45 12.12 5.66 -8.83
N VAL A 46 11.68 4.40 -8.82
CA VAL A 46 10.27 4.02 -8.93
C VAL A 46 9.96 3.04 -7.82
N LEU A 47 8.91 3.32 -7.04
CA LEU A 47 8.35 2.41 -6.04
C LEU A 47 7.00 1.91 -6.53
N GLU A 48 6.84 0.60 -6.61
CA GLU A 48 5.57 -0.05 -6.92
C GLU A 48 5.07 -0.78 -5.67
N VAL A 49 3.83 -0.52 -5.27
CA VAL A 49 3.24 -1.10 -4.05
C VAL A 49 1.97 -1.85 -4.41
N THR A 50 1.79 -3.02 -3.80
CA THR A 50 0.53 -3.77 -3.77
C THR A 50 0.15 -4.05 -2.33
N TYR A 51 -1.01 -3.57 -1.94
CA TYR A 51 -1.51 -3.66 -0.58
C TYR A 51 -2.92 -4.24 -0.57
N ALA A 52 -3.22 -5.10 0.40
CA ALA A 52 -4.57 -5.59 0.62
C ALA A 52 -4.81 -5.77 2.12
N ILE A 53 -5.91 -5.21 2.61
CA ILE A 53 -6.31 -5.31 4.02
C ILE A 53 -7.74 -5.81 4.14
N THR A 54 -7.93 -6.83 4.96
CA THR A 54 -9.24 -7.30 5.37
C THR A 54 -9.64 -6.61 6.67
N ILE A 55 -10.74 -5.88 6.66
CA ILE A 55 -11.33 -5.27 7.85
C ILE A 55 -12.27 -6.27 8.51
N LEU A 56 -12.04 -6.58 9.79
CA LEU A 56 -12.84 -7.53 10.57
C LEU A 56 -13.81 -6.81 11.53
N ASN A 57 -13.51 -5.57 11.90
CA ASN A 57 -14.27 -4.76 12.84
C ASN A 57 -14.49 -3.35 12.30
N GLU A 58 -15.66 -2.77 12.53
CA GLU A 58 -16.01 -1.42 12.07
C GLU A 58 -15.05 -0.32 12.59
N ASN A 59 -14.48 -0.49 13.78
CA ASN A 59 -13.50 0.43 14.35
C ASN A 59 -12.17 0.50 13.55
N ALA A 60 -11.96 -0.43 12.62
CA ALA A 60 -10.81 -0.47 11.71
C ALA A 60 -11.15 -0.01 10.29
N ILE A 61 -12.29 0.63 10.04
CA ILE A 61 -12.60 1.11 8.68
C ILE A 61 -11.59 2.17 8.22
N ASP A 62 -11.21 3.13 9.07
CA ASP A 62 -10.35 4.25 8.66
C ASP A 62 -8.91 3.86 8.34
N ILE A 63 -8.47 2.68 8.80
CA ILE A 63 -7.12 2.17 8.50
C ILE A 63 -7.00 1.59 7.09
N CYS A 64 -8.12 1.25 6.42
CA CYS A 64 -8.06 0.75 5.04
C CYS A 64 -7.94 1.86 4.00
N TYR A 65 -8.13 3.13 4.36
CA TYR A 65 -8.15 4.20 3.37
C TYR A 65 -6.78 4.33 2.69
N PHE A 66 -6.81 4.39 1.37
CA PHE A 66 -5.63 4.74 0.59
C PHE A 66 -5.31 6.21 0.84
N ARG A 67 -4.08 6.50 1.26
CA ARG A 67 -3.57 7.85 1.51
C ARG A 67 -2.13 7.92 1.04
N GLU A 68 -1.88 8.65 -0.04
CA GLU A 68 -0.52 8.81 -0.56
C GLU A 68 -0.22 10.27 -0.87
N PHE A 69 0.92 10.75 -0.39
CA PHE A 69 1.38 12.11 -0.61
C PHE A 69 2.20 12.22 -1.89
N GLN A 70 2.10 13.38 -2.53
CA GLN A 70 2.86 13.73 -3.71
C GLN A 70 3.22 15.22 -3.67
N ASP A 71 4.29 15.58 -4.35
CA ASP A 71 4.82 16.94 -4.42
C ASP A 71 5.54 17.16 -5.76
N LYS A 72 6.42 18.16 -5.84
CA LYS A 72 7.16 18.49 -7.07
C LYS A 72 8.16 17.40 -7.48
N PHE A 73 8.67 16.64 -6.52
CA PHE A 73 9.70 15.61 -6.69
C PHE A 73 9.13 14.19 -6.67
N THR A 74 7.93 14.01 -6.12
CA THR A 74 7.27 12.72 -5.93
C THR A 74 5.92 12.71 -6.62
N ARG A 75 5.66 11.76 -7.52
CA ARG A 75 4.38 11.63 -8.23
C ARG A 75 3.76 10.25 -8.06
N VAL A 76 2.54 10.22 -7.55
CA VAL A 76 1.74 8.99 -7.36
C VAL A 76 0.82 8.80 -8.56
N ASN A 77 0.89 7.64 -9.19
CA ASN A 77 0.09 7.29 -10.37
C ASN A 77 -0.21 5.78 -10.42
N ASN A 78 -0.82 5.34 -11.53
CA ASN A 78 -1.22 3.94 -11.75
C ASN A 78 -2.08 3.35 -10.63
N ILE A 79 -2.84 4.19 -9.93
CA ILE A 79 -3.67 3.78 -8.80
C ILE A 79 -4.78 2.85 -9.30
N LYS A 80 -4.83 1.64 -8.76
CA LYS A 80 -5.91 0.68 -8.95
C LYS A 80 -6.39 0.28 -7.57
N ALA A 81 -7.70 0.26 -7.35
CA ALA A 81 -8.26 -0.22 -6.11
C ALA A 81 -9.50 -1.07 -6.36
N THR A 82 -9.67 -2.12 -5.56
CA THR A 82 -10.75 -3.10 -5.70
C THR A 82 -11.28 -3.47 -4.32
N LEU A 83 -12.60 -3.58 -4.23
CA LEU A 83 -13.31 -3.99 -3.03
C LEU A 83 -13.84 -5.42 -3.20
N TYR A 84 -13.67 -6.24 -2.17
CA TYR A 84 -14.13 -7.62 -2.11
C TYR A 84 -14.98 -7.83 -0.85
N ASP A 85 -15.99 -8.69 -0.93
CA ASP A 85 -16.80 -9.10 0.23
C ASP A 85 -16.05 -10.11 1.13
N GLY A 86 -16.69 -10.50 2.25
CA GLY A 86 -16.12 -11.46 3.20
C GLY A 86 -15.87 -12.87 2.65
N LYS A 87 -16.43 -13.21 1.48
CA LYS A 87 -16.18 -14.47 0.77
C LYS A 87 -15.13 -14.30 -0.34
N GLY A 88 -14.45 -13.15 -0.38
CA GLY A 88 -13.46 -12.84 -1.40
C GLY A 88 -14.04 -12.53 -2.77
N LYS A 89 -15.37 -12.37 -2.91
CA LYS A 89 -15.98 -12.02 -4.19
C LYS A 89 -15.80 -10.54 -4.45
N LYS A 90 -15.32 -10.20 -5.65
CA LYS A 90 -15.19 -8.83 -6.13
C LYS A 90 -16.56 -8.13 -6.12
N ILE A 91 -16.66 -7.04 -5.35
CA ILE A 91 -17.84 -6.17 -5.32
C ILE A 91 -17.74 -5.16 -6.45
N ARG A 92 -16.66 -4.38 -6.47
CA ARG A 92 -16.41 -3.35 -7.49
C ARG A 92 -14.94 -2.96 -7.55
N ARG A 93 -14.55 -2.42 -8.69
CA ARG A 93 -13.33 -1.62 -8.82
C ARG A 93 -13.64 -0.17 -8.50
N ILE A 94 -12.73 0.52 -7.82
CA ILE A 94 -12.86 1.96 -7.59
C ILE A 94 -12.52 2.68 -8.91
N PRO A 95 -13.44 3.49 -9.44
CA PRO A 95 -13.20 4.28 -10.64
C PRO A 95 -12.27 5.46 -10.35
N ALA A 96 -11.61 5.98 -11.38
CA ALA A 96 -10.57 7.00 -11.23
C ALA A 96 -11.11 8.35 -10.70
N ASP A 97 -12.38 8.66 -10.97
CA ASP A 97 -13.09 9.86 -10.51
C ASP A 97 -13.45 9.82 -9.02
N GLU A 98 -13.47 8.64 -8.39
CA GLU A 98 -13.59 8.48 -6.93
C GLU A 98 -12.26 8.70 -6.19
N ILE A 99 -11.12 8.80 -6.91
CA ILE A 99 -9.82 9.09 -6.32
C ILE A 99 -9.69 10.59 -6.06
N ILE A 100 -9.78 10.98 -4.80
CA ILE A 100 -9.71 12.39 -4.43
C ILE A 100 -8.26 12.86 -4.46
N ASP A 101 -7.99 13.98 -5.13
CA ASP A 101 -6.68 14.64 -5.17
C ASP A 101 -6.83 16.06 -4.61
N ARG A 102 -6.30 16.30 -3.41
CA ARG A 102 -6.49 17.55 -2.67
C ARG A 102 -5.19 18.03 -2.03
N SER A 103 -5.04 19.34 -1.91
CA SER A 103 -3.88 19.95 -1.25
C SER A 103 -3.83 19.53 0.22
N ALA A 104 -2.66 19.14 0.72
CA ALA A 104 -2.44 18.65 2.08
C ALA A 104 -2.21 19.78 3.09
N ILE A 105 -2.84 20.95 2.88
CA ILE A 105 -2.58 22.16 3.66
C ILE A 105 -3.59 22.24 4.82
N SER A 106 -3.15 21.92 6.03
CA SER A 106 -3.68 22.53 7.25
C SER A 106 -2.83 23.77 7.54
N GLY A 107 -3.46 24.93 7.77
CA GLY A 107 -2.83 26.25 7.79
C GLY A 107 -1.47 26.32 8.49
N PHE A 108 -0.57 27.14 7.92
CA PHE A 108 0.82 27.45 8.35
C PHE A 108 1.96 26.57 7.82
N SER A 109 1.87 26.00 6.61
CA SER A 109 3.03 25.40 5.94
C SER A 109 3.42 26.17 4.67
N ILE A 110 4.66 26.65 4.63
CA ILE A 110 5.35 27.33 3.51
C ILE A 110 5.58 26.44 2.27
N TYR A 111 5.08 25.20 2.26
CA TYR A 111 5.22 24.27 1.14
C TYR A 111 3.90 24.16 0.37
N GLU A 112 3.73 25.02 -0.64
CA GLU A 112 2.49 25.17 -1.41
C GLU A 112 2.11 23.96 -2.29
N ASP A 113 3.01 22.99 -2.50
CA ASP A 113 2.85 21.95 -3.52
C ASP A 113 2.54 20.54 -2.98
N ASN A 114 2.40 20.37 -1.66
CA ASN A 114 2.06 19.05 -1.10
C ASN A 114 0.59 18.73 -1.36
N ARG A 115 0.35 17.62 -2.05
CA ARG A 115 -0.99 17.09 -2.37
C ARG A 115 -1.11 15.67 -1.85
N MET A 116 -2.34 15.24 -1.58
CA MET A 116 -2.65 13.89 -1.14
C MET A 116 -3.70 13.26 -2.06
N LYS A 117 -3.39 12.06 -2.56
CA LYS A 117 -4.35 11.15 -3.17
C LYS A 117 -5.05 10.36 -2.07
N TYR A 118 -6.36 10.25 -2.14
CA TYR A 118 -7.18 9.64 -1.09
C TYR A 118 -8.30 8.78 -1.67
N ILE A 119 -8.53 7.59 -1.11
CA ILE A 119 -9.70 6.76 -1.39
C ILE A 119 -10.30 6.25 -0.08
N ASP A 120 -11.59 6.54 0.12
CA ASP A 120 -12.47 5.80 1.04
C ASP A 120 -13.33 4.87 0.18
N PRO A 121 -13.30 3.54 0.39
CA PRO A 121 -14.12 2.61 -0.37
C PRO A 121 -15.63 2.83 -0.18
N ARG A 122 -16.03 3.63 0.82
CA ARG A 122 -17.41 3.90 1.26
C ARG A 122 -18.20 2.63 1.53
N TYR A 123 -17.50 1.57 1.94
CA TYR A 123 -18.06 0.30 2.31
C TYR A 123 -17.93 0.09 3.81
N ARG A 124 -19.01 -0.38 4.45
CA ARG A 124 -19.14 -0.44 5.91
C ARG A 124 -19.62 -1.81 6.41
N THR A 125 -19.93 -2.75 5.51
CA THR A 125 -20.33 -4.11 5.89
C THR A 125 -19.09 -4.97 6.12
N VAL A 126 -18.77 -5.24 7.38
CA VAL A 126 -17.65 -6.11 7.76
C VAL A 126 -18.06 -7.60 7.79
N PRO A 127 -17.14 -8.54 7.51
CA PRO A 127 -15.78 -8.30 7.03
C PRO A 127 -15.72 -8.05 5.52
N PHE A 128 -14.73 -7.28 5.09
CA PHE A 128 -14.46 -7.00 3.67
C PHE A 128 -12.97 -6.81 3.42
N THR A 129 -12.54 -6.92 2.17
CA THR A 129 -11.14 -6.64 1.79
C THR A 129 -11.06 -5.47 0.83
N PHE A 130 -10.16 -4.53 1.12
CA PHE A 130 -9.80 -3.46 0.22
C PHE A 130 -8.37 -3.67 -0.26
N GLU A 131 -8.22 -3.86 -1.57
CA GLU A 131 -6.95 -4.03 -2.27
C GLU A 131 -6.66 -2.77 -3.06
N TYR A 132 -5.41 -2.31 -3.04
CA TYR A 132 -4.95 -1.28 -3.95
C TYR A 132 -3.50 -1.50 -4.39
N SER A 133 -3.17 -0.96 -5.55
CA SER A 133 -1.80 -0.84 -6.03
C SER A 133 -1.57 0.53 -6.65
N TYR A 134 -0.33 1.00 -6.59
CA TYR A 134 0.08 2.30 -7.12
C TYR A 134 1.57 2.30 -7.45
N THR A 135 1.97 3.31 -8.21
CA THR A 135 3.35 3.59 -8.55
C THR A 135 3.72 4.99 -8.07
N THR A 136 4.80 5.12 -7.32
CA THR A 136 5.41 6.39 -6.94
C THR A 136 6.69 6.60 -7.72
N ASN A 137 6.76 7.71 -8.46
CA ASN A 137 7.92 8.10 -9.24
C ASN A 137 8.66 9.22 -8.52
N TYR A 138 9.98 9.09 -8.38
CA TYR A 138 10.84 10.07 -7.73
C TYR A 138 11.73 10.75 -8.78
N ASN A 139 11.58 12.07 -8.94
CA ASN A 139 12.32 12.91 -9.89
C ASN A 139 13.30 13.86 -9.15
N GLY A 140 14.00 13.30 -8.18
CA GLY A 140 14.86 13.99 -7.22
C GLY A 140 14.72 13.30 -5.87
N ILE A 141 15.78 12.61 -5.43
CA ILE A 141 15.80 11.90 -4.15
C ILE A 141 16.44 12.84 -3.13
N LEU A 142 15.64 13.68 -2.48
CA LEU A 142 16.08 14.47 -1.31
C LEU A 142 16.14 13.58 -0.08
N ASP A 143 15.11 12.75 0.09
CA ASP A 143 15.04 11.66 1.05
C ASP A 143 14.92 10.32 0.31
N PHE A 144 15.56 9.28 0.82
CA PHE A 144 15.49 7.94 0.23
C PHE A 144 14.03 7.47 0.17
N PRO A 145 13.57 6.80 -0.91
CA PRO A 145 12.23 6.25 -0.98
C PRO A 145 11.98 5.32 0.20
N ASN A 146 11.06 5.72 1.07
CA ASN A 146 10.75 4.99 2.28
C ASN A 146 9.44 4.21 2.07
N TRP A 147 9.50 2.91 2.33
CA TRP A 147 8.34 2.08 2.60
C TRP A 147 8.47 1.64 4.06
N TYR A 148 7.45 1.95 4.86
CA TYR A 148 7.40 1.53 6.26
C TYR A 148 6.32 0.47 6.40
N PHE A 149 6.63 -0.57 7.16
CA PHE A 149 5.61 -1.48 7.64
C PHE A 149 4.55 -0.70 8.42
N ILE A 150 3.30 -0.82 7.99
CA ILE A 150 2.20 -0.15 8.68
C ILE A 150 1.89 -0.93 9.98
N SER A 151 2.41 -0.43 11.10
CA SER A 151 2.09 -0.97 12.43
C SER A 151 0.89 -0.24 13.04
N TYR A 152 -0.29 -0.87 12.97
CA TYR A 152 -1.45 -0.46 13.74
C TYR A 152 -1.65 -1.39 14.93
N TYR A 153 -2.14 -0.84 16.05
CA TYR A 153 -2.57 -1.65 17.18
C TYR A 153 -3.71 -2.58 16.74
N ASN A 154 -3.68 -3.84 17.21
CA ASN A 154 -4.66 -4.87 16.82
C ASN A 154 -4.77 -5.10 15.31
N VAL A 155 -3.68 -4.97 14.57
CA VAL A 155 -3.61 -5.37 13.16
C VAL A 155 -2.50 -6.41 13.00
N SER A 156 -2.85 -7.55 12.43
CA SER A 156 -1.90 -8.61 12.10
C SER A 156 -1.53 -8.56 10.62
N VAL A 157 -0.39 -9.13 10.24
CA VAL A 157 0.07 -9.17 8.84
C VAL A 157 0.36 -10.61 8.42
N GLU A 158 -0.18 -11.00 7.27
CA GLU A 158 -0.02 -12.33 6.69
C GLU A 158 1.21 -12.39 5.77
N HIS A 159 1.32 -11.43 4.84
CA HIS A 159 2.43 -11.35 3.90
C HIS A 159 2.93 -9.93 3.74
N THR A 160 4.24 -9.76 3.92
CA THR A 160 4.91 -8.48 3.69
C THR A 160 6.31 -8.69 3.15
N GLY A 161 6.81 -7.72 2.39
CA GLY A 161 8.18 -7.77 1.91
C GLY A 161 8.49 -6.63 0.95
N ILE A 162 9.78 -6.28 0.89
CA ILE A 162 10.31 -5.31 -0.04
C ILE A 162 11.39 -5.95 -0.90
N LYS A 163 11.36 -5.65 -2.20
CA LYS A 163 12.43 -5.97 -3.15
C LYS A 163 13.08 -4.66 -3.60
N VAL A 164 14.40 -4.60 -3.55
CA VAL A 164 15.16 -3.42 -3.99
C VAL A 164 16.07 -3.79 -5.16
N ASN A 165 15.85 -3.16 -6.31
CA ASN A 165 16.70 -3.26 -7.49
C ASN A 165 17.58 -2.01 -7.57
N VAL A 166 18.90 -2.20 -7.70
CA VAL A 166 19.87 -1.11 -7.81
C VAL A 166 20.76 -1.28 -9.05
N PRO A 167 21.35 -0.19 -9.58
CA PRO A 167 22.30 -0.29 -10.68
C PRO A 167 23.54 -1.07 -10.25
N ASN A 168 24.23 -1.69 -11.21
CA ASN A 168 25.46 -2.44 -10.91
C ASN A 168 26.52 -1.51 -10.29
N GLY A 169 27.15 -1.95 -9.21
CA GLY A 169 28.14 -1.17 -8.45
C GLY A 169 27.56 -0.16 -7.44
N TYR A 170 26.24 -0.06 -7.31
CA TYR A 170 25.61 0.81 -6.29
C TYR A 170 25.69 0.17 -4.90
N LYS A 171 26.30 0.87 -3.94
CA LYS A 171 26.42 0.41 -2.55
C LYS A 171 25.16 0.74 -1.76
N LEU A 172 24.19 -0.17 -1.78
CA LEU A 172 23.01 -0.07 -0.91
C LEU A 172 23.38 -0.45 0.53
N ARG A 173 23.03 0.40 1.49
CA ARG A 173 23.07 0.08 2.91
C ARG A 173 21.65 -0.25 3.35
N TYR A 174 21.46 -1.37 4.03
CA TYR A 174 20.17 -1.76 4.59
C TYR A 174 20.35 -2.16 6.05
N LEU A 175 19.29 -1.96 6.84
CA LEU A 175 19.17 -2.43 8.20
C LEU A 175 17.80 -3.05 8.36
N GLU A 176 17.77 -4.34 8.65
CA GLU A 176 16.55 -5.03 9.07
C GLU A 176 16.50 -4.97 10.60
N LYS A 177 15.43 -4.38 11.14
CA LYS A 177 15.12 -4.46 12.56
C LYS A 177 13.84 -5.26 12.70
N GLU A 178 13.90 -6.36 13.43
CA GLU A 178 12.68 -7.01 13.87
C GLU A 178 11.88 -6.03 14.74
N PRO A 179 10.54 -5.99 14.62
CA PRO A 179 9.71 -5.24 15.54
C PRO A 179 9.81 -5.88 16.93
N GLY A 180 10.77 -5.40 17.73
CA GLY A 180 10.95 -5.76 19.13
C GLY A 180 10.45 -4.63 20.03
N PHE A 181 9.52 -5.00 20.93
CA PHE A 181 9.00 -4.33 22.14
C PHE A 181 9.51 -2.92 22.50
#